data_AF-A0ABD5MI38-F1
#
_entry.id   AF-A0ABD5MI38-F1
#
_cell.length_a   1.000
_cell.length_b   1.000
_cell.length_c   1.000
_cell.angle_alpha   90.00
_cell.angle_beta   90.00
_cell.angle_gamma   90.00
#
_symmetry.space_group_name_H-M   'P 1'
#
loop_
_entity.id
_entity.type
_entity.pdbx_description
1 polymer ?
#
loop_
_entity_poly.entity_id
_entity_poly.type
_entity_poly.pdbx_seq_one_letter_code
_entity_poly.pdbx_strand_id
1 'polypeptide(L)'
;MADRSTAHGAARIGAPSHDERLVVTLAGVTGDTSSRTVNESLLAHLQSVLGRLPEVAEASLFPRSKQETLLVALETAAYPDAIETVRLEIRAYTNGEFHISYLERYLGERRQCRWDRHEQDHNSRDHFHPLPDASTAAAEDRSFPLDLTAVLRSVVFPWVEERFSELWDGENGR
;
A
#
# COMPACT_ATOMS: atom_id res chain seq x y z
N MET A 1 31.08 -4.42 -65.44
CA MET A 1 31.13 -3.23 -66.31
C MET A 1 31.18 -2.02 -65.42
N ALA A 2 32.34 -1.38 -65.36
CA ALA A 2 32.52 -0.10 -64.68
C ALA A 2 32.17 1.00 -65.68
N ASP A 3 31.37 1.99 -65.25
CA ASP A 3 31.36 3.30 -65.89
C ASP A 3 31.65 4.37 -64.84
N ARG A 4 32.48 5.30 -65.27
CA ARG A 4 33.02 6.45 -64.53
C ARG A 4 32.04 7.60 -64.70
N SER A 5 31.90 8.49 -63.73
CA SER A 5 32.41 9.85 -63.90
C SER A 5 32.15 10.72 -62.68
N THR A 6 33.19 11.48 -62.37
CA THR A 6 33.36 12.48 -61.32
C THR A 6 32.64 13.78 -61.66
N ALA A 7 32.12 14.48 -60.64
CA ALA A 7 32.10 15.94 -60.65
C ALA A 7 32.51 16.46 -59.26
N HIS A 8 33.53 17.30 -59.30
CA HIS A 8 34.24 17.93 -58.20
C HIS A 8 33.68 19.36 -58.05
N GLY A 9 33.31 19.78 -56.84
CA GLY A 9 32.86 21.13 -56.55
C GLY A 9 33.25 21.50 -55.12
N ALA A 10 34.18 22.43 -54.99
CA ALA A 10 34.94 22.72 -53.78
C ALA A 10 34.29 23.77 -52.86
N ALA A 11 34.62 23.62 -51.57
CA ALA A 11 34.84 24.64 -50.54
C ALA A 11 33.70 25.61 -50.15
N ARG A 12 33.36 25.63 -48.86
CA ARG A 12 33.88 26.66 -47.93
C ARG A 12 33.68 26.27 -46.46
N ILE A 13 34.69 26.63 -45.69
CA ILE A 13 34.87 26.45 -44.26
C ILE A 13 34.16 27.63 -43.57
N GLY A 14 33.31 27.35 -42.59
CA GLY A 14 32.75 28.32 -41.67
C GLY A 14 32.75 27.73 -40.27
N ALA A 15 33.74 28.12 -39.46
CA ALA A 15 33.82 27.81 -38.04
C ALA A 15 32.85 28.72 -37.23
N PRO A 16 32.66 28.46 -35.92
CA PRO A 16 31.37 28.61 -35.24
C PRO A 16 31.12 30.03 -34.74
N SER A 17 29.87 30.50 -34.82
CA SER A 17 29.40 31.65 -34.06
C SER A 17 28.67 31.14 -32.82
N HIS A 18 29.28 31.38 -31.67
CA HIS A 18 28.59 31.42 -30.39
C HIS A 18 27.57 32.56 -30.43
N ASP A 19 26.34 32.27 -30.04
CA ASP A 19 25.51 33.26 -29.37
C ASP A 19 24.87 32.61 -28.15
N GLU A 20 24.88 33.40 -27.10
CA GLU A 20 24.68 33.07 -25.71
C GLU A 20 23.20 32.91 -25.34
N ARG A 21 23.00 32.19 -24.23
CA ARG A 21 21.89 32.35 -23.28
C ARG A 21 20.50 31.95 -23.77
N LEU A 22 20.21 30.67 -23.51
CA LEU A 22 19.04 30.37 -22.68
C LEU A 22 19.45 29.38 -21.60
N VAL A 23 19.96 29.93 -20.49
CA VAL A 23 20.03 29.19 -19.23
C VAL A 23 18.59 29.08 -18.76
N VAL A 24 17.91 28.00 -19.14
CA VAL A 24 16.67 27.62 -18.48
C VAL A 24 17.11 27.09 -17.12
N THR A 25 17.19 27.99 -16.15
CA THR A 25 17.11 27.62 -14.75
C THR A 25 15.72 27.02 -14.55
N LEU A 26 15.60 25.72 -14.81
CA LEU A 26 14.64 24.90 -14.08
C LEU A 26 15.14 24.97 -12.64
N ALA A 27 14.63 25.97 -11.92
CA ALA A 27 14.58 25.90 -10.47
C ALA A 27 14.05 24.50 -10.19
N GLY A 28 14.89 23.67 -9.58
CA GLY A 28 14.48 22.37 -9.11
C GLY A 28 13.25 22.61 -8.27
N VAL A 29 12.09 22.27 -8.83
CA VAL A 29 11.04 21.68 -8.01
C VAL A 29 11.73 20.44 -7.49
N THR A 30 12.38 20.57 -6.33
CA THR A 30 12.44 19.49 -5.37
C THR A 30 10.98 19.18 -5.09
N GLY A 31 10.39 18.38 -5.97
CA GLY A 31 9.12 17.74 -5.70
C GLY A 31 9.36 17.05 -4.38
N ASP A 32 8.60 17.44 -3.38
CA ASP A 32 8.57 16.73 -2.13
C ASP A 32 8.09 15.30 -2.45
N THR A 33 9.04 14.42 -2.73
CA THR A 33 8.80 12.98 -2.92
C THR A 33 8.26 12.36 -1.64
N SER A 34 8.24 13.09 -0.51
CA SER A 34 7.63 12.68 0.75
C SER A 34 6.16 13.09 0.89
N SER A 35 5.58 13.79 -0.10
CA SER A 35 4.16 14.14 -0.04
C SER A 35 3.28 12.90 -0.20
N ARG A 36 2.89 12.34 0.94
CA ARG A 36 2.11 11.11 1.03
C ARG A 36 0.64 11.39 0.74
N THR A 37 0.27 11.55 -0.53
CA THR A 37 -1.11 11.79 -0.96
C THR A 37 -1.95 10.51 -0.92
N VAL A 38 -3.09 10.56 -0.22
CA VAL A 38 -4.05 9.44 -0.12
C VAL A 38 -4.54 9.02 -1.49
N ASN A 39 -4.56 7.72 -1.75
CA ASN A 39 -5.12 7.15 -2.97
C ASN A 39 -6.62 6.90 -2.82
N GLU A 40 -7.41 7.97 -2.86
CA GLU A 40 -8.87 7.90 -2.64
C GLU A 40 -9.57 7.00 -3.67
N SER A 41 -9.16 7.07 -4.94
CA SER A 41 -9.73 6.24 -6.02
C SER A 41 -9.54 4.74 -5.76
N LEU A 42 -8.35 4.34 -5.29
CA LEU A 42 -8.08 2.95 -4.92
C LEU A 42 -8.91 2.53 -3.70
N LEU A 43 -8.98 3.37 -2.67
CA LEU A 43 -9.77 3.06 -1.46
C LEU A 43 -11.27 2.98 -1.76
N ALA A 44 -11.80 3.84 -2.64
CA ALA A 44 -13.19 3.76 -3.10
C ALA A 44 -13.45 2.48 -3.92
N HIS A 45 -12.49 2.08 -4.77
CA HIS A 45 -12.59 0.80 -5.48
C HIS A 45 -12.61 -0.39 -4.51
N LEU A 46 -11.70 -0.41 -3.54
CA LEU A 46 -11.66 -1.44 -2.49
C LEU A 46 -12.93 -1.45 -1.65
N GLN A 47 -13.47 -0.29 -1.25
CA GLN A 47 -14.76 -0.20 -0.55
C GLN A 47 -15.86 -0.90 -1.34
N SER A 48 -15.96 -0.62 -2.65
CA SER A 48 -16.97 -1.21 -3.52
C SER A 48 -16.83 -2.73 -3.60
N VAL A 49 -15.61 -3.24 -3.75
CA VAL A 49 -15.33 -4.68 -3.86
C VAL A 49 -15.58 -5.39 -2.54
N LEU A 50 -15.00 -4.90 -1.44
CA LEU A 50 -15.06 -5.53 -0.13
C LEU A 50 -16.47 -5.47 0.48
N GLY A 51 -17.19 -4.36 0.29
CA GLY A 51 -18.56 -4.22 0.78
C GLY A 51 -19.59 -5.15 0.11
N ARG A 52 -19.19 -5.94 -0.89
CA ARG A 52 -20.03 -6.99 -1.50
C ARG A 52 -19.73 -8.39 -0.96
N LEU A 53 -18.71 -8.55 -0.13
CA LEU A 53 -18.34 -9.83 0.44
C LEU A 53 -19.30 -10.17 1.60
N PRO A 54 -19.81 -11.41 1.69
CA PRO A 54 -20.74 -11.80 2.75
C PRO A 54 -20.09 -11.78 4.15
N GLU A 55 -18.77 -11.84 4.24
CA GLU A 55 -18.00 -11.74 5.48
C GLU A 55 -17.87 -10.30 5.99
N VAL A 56 -18.25 -9.30 5.17
CA VAL A 56 -18.15 -7.88 5.49
C VAL A 56 -19.52 -7.32 5.87
N ALA A 57 -19.64 -6.90 7.13
CA ALA A 57 -20.84 -6.26 7.65
C ALA A 57 -20.98 -4.80 7.16
N GLU A 58 -19.85 -4.07 7.11
CA GLU A 58 -19.82 -2.67 6.66
C GLU A 58 -18.46 -2.30 6.06
N ALA A 59 -18.46 -1.51 4.99
CA ALA A 59 -17.27 -0.87 4.45
C ALA A 59 -17.46 0.66 4.36
N SER A 60 -16.80 1.41 5.24
CA SER A 60 -16.95 2.86 5.36
C SER A 60 -15.68 3.57 4.89
N LEU A 61 -15.78 4.35 3.80
CA LEU A 61 -14.70 5.19 3.30
C LEU A 61 -14.66 6.52 4.08
N PHE A 62 -13.52 6.81 4.72
CA PHE A 62 -13.25 8.05 5.46
C PHE A 62 -14.33 8.41 6.50
N PRO A 63 -14.69 7.48 7.41
CA PRO A 63 -15.62 7.82 8.47
C PRO A 63 -15.08 8.98 9.32
N ARG A 64 -15.97 9.78 9.90
CA ARG A 64 -15.59 10.95 10.72
C ARG A 64 -14.60 10.61 11.84
N SER A 65 -14.70 9.40 12.38
CA SER A 65 -13.81 8.88 13.43
C SER A 65 -12.40 8.58 12.93
N LYS A 66 -12.22 8.37 11.62
CA LYS A 66 -10.93 7.98 11.04
C LYS A 66 -10.81 8.40 9.56
N GLN A 67 -10.36 9.64 9.36
CA GLN A 67 -10.08 10.16 8.02
C GLN A 67 -8.97 9.37 7.31
N GLU A 68 -8.94 9.49 5.98
CA GLU A 68 -7.93 8.87 5.10
C GLU A 68 -7.84 7.33 5.19
N THR A 69 -8.85 6.68 5.79
CA THR A 69 -8.88 5.25 6.04
C THR A 69 -10.17 4.63 5.48
N LEU A 70 -10.05 3.49 4.82
CA LEU A 70 -11.16 2.57 4.59
C LEU A 70 -11.29 1.65 5.80
N LEU A 71 -12.42 1.72 6.50
CA LEU A 71 -12.76 0.82 7.60
C LEU A 71 -13.66 -0.29 7.06
N VAL A 72 -13.26 -1.55 7.26
CA VAL A 72 -14.03 -2.73 6.88
C VAL A 72 -14.38 -3.52 8.14
N ALA A 73 -15.62 -3.46 8.60
CA ALA A 73 -16.11 -4.27 9.70
C ALA A 73 -16.48 -5.66 9.18
N LEU A 74 -15.99 -6.70 9.86
CA LEU A 74 -16.31 -8.09 9.53
C LEU A 74 -17.52 -8.57 10.34
N GLU A 75 -18.24 -9.54 9.80
CA GLU A 75 -19.38 -10.16 10.49
C GLU A 75 -18.92 -10.96 11.70
N THR A 76 -19.19 -10.45 12.90
CA THR A 76 -18.76 -11.07 14.15
C THR A 76 -19.66 -12.20 14.62
N ALA A 77 -20.84 -12.37 14.02
CA ALA A 77 -21.73 -13.50 14.34
C ALA A 77 -21.10 -14.88 14.05
N ALA A 78 -20.06 -14.93 13.21
CA ALA A 78 -19.29 -16.14 12.92
C ALA A 78 -18.04 -16.30 13.80
N TYR A 79 -17.70 -15.33 14.66
CA TYR A 79 -16.55 -15.38 15.56
C TYR A 79 -16.96 -15.90 16.94
N PRO A 80 -16.00 -16.37 17.77
CA PRO A 80 -16.25 -16.70 19.18
C PRO A 80 -16.94 -15.57 19.95
N ASP A 81 -17.85 -15.93 20.87
CA ASP A 81 -18.68 -14.99 21.66
C ASP A 81 -17.86 -13.94 22.45
N ALA A 82 -16.61 -14.26 22.77
CA ALA A 82 -15.70 -13.35 23.48
C ALA A 82 -15.27 -12.13 22.63
N ILE A 83 -15.46 -12.17 21.31
CA ILE A 83 -15.06 -11.10 20.38
C ILE A 83 -16.26 -10.20 20.07
N GLU A 84 -16.14 -8.94 20.47
CA GLU A 84 -17.17 -7.92 20.26
C GLU A 84 -17.15 -7.36 18.84
N THR A 85 -15.97 -7.05 18.30
CA THR A 85 -15.81 -6.49 16.95
C THR A 85 -14.52 -6.99 16.30
N VAL A 86 -14.59 -7.20 14.98
CA VAL A 86 -13.42 -7.46 14.13
C VAL A 86 -13.45 -6.52 12.95
N ARG A 87 -12.29 -5.94 12.60
CA ARG A 87 -12.22 -5.00 11.48
C ARG A 87 -10.84 -4.94 10.85
N LEU A 88 -10.83 -4.62 9.56
CA LEU A 88 -9.66 -4.13 8.84
C LEU A 88 -9.68 -2.61 8.76
N GLU A 89 -8.51 -2.00 8.87
CA GLU A 89 -8.29 -0.58 8.59
C GLU A 89 -7.23 -0.45 7.51
N ILE A 90 -7.59 0.12 6.35
CA ILE A 90 -6.74 0.20 5.17
C ILE A 90 -6.45 1.66 4.85
N ARG A 91 -5.16 2.01 4.78
CA ARG A 91 -4.66 3.28 4.25
C ARG A 91 -3.76 2.99 3.07
N ALA A 92 -3.94 3.75 1.99
CA ALA A 92 -3.18 3.58 0.76
C ALA A 92 -2.83 4.94 0.17
N TYR A 93 -1.64 5.03 -0.42
CA TYR A 93 -1.08 6.27 -0.94
C TYR A 93 -0.68 6.13 -2.40
N THR A 94 -0.67 7.26 -3.12
CA THR A 94 -0.40 7.28 -4.58
C THR A 94 1.04 6.89 -4.92
N ASN A 95 1.96 6.98 -3.96
CA ASN A 95 3.35 6.50 -4.07
C ASN A 95 3.48 4.97 -3.84
N GLY A 96 2.37 4.26 -3.60
CA GLY A 96 2.34 2.81 -3.38
C GLY A 96 2.61 2.39 -1.92
N GLU A 97 2.78 3.33 -1.00
CA GLU A 97 2.80 3.03 0.43
C GLU A 97 1.41 2.64 0.95
N PHE A 98 1.37 1.84 2.01
CA PHE A 98 0.13 1.46 2.66
C PHE A 98 0.34 1.07 4.13
N HIS A 99 -0.77 1.09 4.86
CA HIS A 99 -0.90 0.46 6.18
C HIS A 99 -2.20 -0.33 6.21
N ILE A 100 -2.14 -1.59 6.59
CA ILE A 100 -3.30 -2.45 6.79
C ILE A 100 -3.25 -2.97 8.20
N SER A 101 -4.23 -2.64 9.04
CA SER A 101 -4.35 -3.20 10.38
C SER A 101 -5.52 -4.17 10.43
N TYR A 102 -5.32 -5.33 11.06
CA TYR A 102 -6.42 -6.17 11.53
C TYR A 102 -6.58 -5.98 13.03
N LEU A 103 -7.82 -5.86 13.51
CA LEU A 103 -8.11 -5.56 14.91
C LEU A 103 -9.24 -6.44 15.44
N GLU A 104 -9.00 -7.00 16.61
CA GLU A 104 -9.96 -7.74 17.43
C GLU A 104 -10.25 -6.92 18.68
N ARG A 105 -11.52 -6.76 19.02
CA ARG A 105 -11.95 -6.21 20.31
C ARG A 105 -12.63 -7.31 21.11
N TYR A 106 -12.13 -7.52 22.32
CA TYR A 106 -12.72 -8.36 23.34
C TYR A 106 -13.24 -7.48 24.48
N LEU A 107 -13.97 -8.08 25.41
CA LEU A 107 -14.35 -7.41 26.66
C LEU A 107 -13.09 -7.03 27.46
N GLY A 108 -12.69 -5.76 27.41
CA GLY A 108 -11.56 -5.22 28.15
C GLY A 108 -10.18 -5.39 27.50
N GLU A 109 -10.08 -6.05 26.33
CA GLU A 109 -8.82 -6.24 25.61
C GLU A 109 -8.97 -5.87 24.13
N ARG A 110 -7.90 -5.35 23.53
CA ARG A 110 -7.78 -5.16 22.09
C ARG A 110 -6.53 -5.86 21.61
N ARG A 111 -6.67 -6.63 20.53
CA ARG A 111 -5.54 -7.20 19.81
C ARG A 111 -5.46 -6.67 18.39
N GLN A 112 -4.26 -6.56 17.85
CA GLN A 112 -4.03 -6.12 16.49
C GLN A 112 -2.72 -6.67 15.91
N CYS A 113 -2.71 -6.85 14.59
CA CYS A 113 -1.51 -6.98 13.78
C CYS A 113 -1.56 -5.96 12.64
N ARG A 114 -0.43 -5.73 11.96
CA ARG A 114 -0.34 -4.71 10.91
C ARG A 114 0.63 -5.10 9.80
N TRP A 115 0.26 -4.86 8.55
CA TRP A 115 1.15 -4.93 7.38
C TRP A 115 1.43 -3.54 6.88
N ASP A 116 2.70 -3.23 6.73
CA ASP A 116 3.19 -1.90 6.42
C ASP A 116 4.10 -1.93 5.20
N ARG A 117 3.88 -0.97 4.29
CA ARG A 117 4.82 -0.62 3.23
C ARG A 117 5.14 0.87 3.34
N HIS A 118 6.35 1.21 3.77
CA HIS A 118 6.83 2.59 3.81
C HIS A 118 8.35 2.67 3.90
N GLU A 119 8.92 3.80 3.47
CA GLU A 119 10.36 4.05 3.61
C GLU A 119 10.77 4.18 5.09
N GLN A 120 11.83 3.49 5.51
CA GLN A 120 12.38 3.48 6.88
C GLN A 120 13.89 3.23 6.84
N ASP A 121 14.62 3.73 7.85
CA ASP A 121 16.09 3.57 7.95
C ASP A 121 16.53 2.26 8.63
N HIS A 122 15.62 1.54 9.31
CA HIS A 122 15.98 0.46 10.25
C HIS A 122 15.33 -0.91 9.98
N ASN A 123 14.47 -1.02 8.97
CA ASN A 123 13.84 -2.26 8.53
C ASN A 123 13.55 -2.20 7.03
N SER A 124 13.24 -3.35 6.45
CA SER A 124 12.85 -3.41 5.03
C SER A 124 11.57 -2.61 4.79
N ARG A 125 11.43 -2.10 3.57
CA ARG A 125 10.28 -1.28 3.14
C ARG A 125 8.94 -1.94 3.45
N ASP A 126 8.89 -3.28 3.39
CA ASP A 126 7.72 -4.10 3.66
C ASP A 126 7.93 -4.87 4.97
N HIS A 127 7.06 -4.68 5.96
CA HIS A 127 7.17 -5.41 7.22
C HIS A 127 5.82 -5.73 7.83
N PHE A 128 5.81 -6.74 8.70
CA PHE A 128 4.64 -7.21 9.43
C PHE A 128 4.86 -7.03 10.94
N HIS A 129 3.87 -6.44 11.60
CA HIS A 129 3.80 -6.35 13.05
C HIS A 129 2.80 -7.39 13.57
N PRO A 130 3.24 -8.41 14.32
CA PRO A 130 2.36 -9.49 14.74
C PRO A 130 1.40 -9.08 15.87
N LEU A 131 0.43 -9.97 16.15
CA LEU A 131 -0.36 -9.96 17.38
C LEU A 131 0.56 -10.11 18.61
N PRO A 132 0.13 -9.65 19.81
CA PRO A 132 -1.19 -9.09 20.11
C PRO A 132 -1.29 -7.58 19.91
N ASP A 133 -0.19 -6.84 19.81
CA ASP A 133 -0.21 -5.39 19.98
C ASP A 133 0.35 -4.60 18.79
N ALA A 134 0.78 -5.29 17.73
CA ALA A 134 1.51 -4.73 16.61
C ALA A 134 2.76 -3.95 17.05
N SER A 135 3.49 -4.46 18.05
CA SER A 135 4.71 -3.85 18.57
C SER A 135 5.77 -3.66 17.50
N THR A 136 6.45 -2.52 17.51
CA THR A 136 7.61 -2.25 16.65
C THR A 136 8.80 -3.16 16.98
N ALA A 137 8.97 -3.56 18.24
CA ALA A 137 10.06 -4.43 18.64
C ALA A 137 9.92 -5.88 18.11
N ALA A 138 8.70 -6.26 17.73
CA ALA A 138 8.39 -7.58 17.17
C ALA A 138 8.19 -7.52 15.64
N ALA A 139 8.53 -6.41 14.98
CA ALA A 139 8.36 -6.27 13.55
C ALA A 139 9.23 -7.27 12.78
N GLU A 140 8.65 -7.88 11.75
CA GLU A 140 9.29 -8.87 10.90
C GLU A 140 9.39 -8.33 9.48
N ASP A 141 10.60 -8.35 8.92
CA ASP A 141 10.81 -8.02 7.51
C ASP A 141 10.09 -9.02 6.59
N ARG A 142 9.40 -8.49 5.57
CA ARG A 142 8.63 -9.25 4.61
C ARG A 142 8.85 -8.70 3.20
N SER A 143 8.21 -9.31 2.22
CA SER A 143 8.12 -8.77 0.86
C SER A 143 6.71 -9.01 0.36
N PHE A 144 6.02 -7.94 0.00
CA PHE A 144 4.64 -8.00 -0.45
C PHE A 144 4.56 -7.78 -1.98
N PRO A 145 3.50 -8.27 -2.64
CA PRO A 145 3.19 -7.88 -4.01
C PRO A 145 3.17 -6.35 -4.21
N LEU A 146 3.48 -5.89 -5.43
CA LEU A 146 3.49 -4.45 -5.72
C LEU A 146 2.08 -3.83 -5.64
N ASP A 147 1.08 -4.53 -6.16
CA ASP A 147 -0.32 -4.11 -6.14
C ASP A 147 -0.97 -4.41 -4.79
N LEU A 148 -1.57 -3.39 -4.15
CA LEU A 148 -2.29 -3.52 -2.88
C LEU A 148 -3.44 -4.53 -2.95
N THR A 149 -4.10 -4.65 -4.10
CA THR A 149 -5.17 -5.65 -4.30
C THR A 149 -4.61 -7.07 -4.21
N ALA A 150 -3.41 -7.28 -4.78
CA ALA A 150 -2.70 -8.55 -4.66
C ALA A 150 -2.23 -8.79 -3.21
N VAL A 151 -1.75 -7.77 -2.49
CA VAL A 151 -1.43 -7.87 -1.06
C VAL A 151 -2.64 -8.34 -0.25
N LEU A 152 -3.80 -7.69 -0.44
CA LEU A 152 -5.03 -8.08 0.26
C LEU A 152 -5.40 -9.55 -0.03
N ARG A 153 -5.38 -9.94 -1.30
CA ARG A 153 -5.77 -11.29 -1.75
C ARG A 153 -4.82 -12.39 -1.29
N SER A 154 -3.50 -12.17 -1.36
CA SER A 154 -2.51 -13.24 -1.16
C SER A 154 -1.81 -13.20 0.19
N VAL A 155 -1.99 -12.14 0.97
CA VAL A 155 -1.33 -11.97 2.28
C VAL A 155 -2.36 -11.78 3.38
N VAL A 156 -3.20 -10.74 3.25
CA VAL A 156 -4.08 -10.34 4.36
C VAL A 156 -5.25 -11.30 4.55
N PHE A 157 -6.02 -11.61 3.50
CA PHE A 157 -7.17 -12.50 3.65
C PHE A 157 -6.79 -13.94 4.05
N PRO A 158 -5.74 -14.57 3.47
CA PRO A 158 -5.29 -15.87 3.97
C PRO A 158 -4.91 -15.85 5.46
N TRP A 159 -4.25 -14.78 5.91
CA TRP A 159 -3.92 -14.63 7.34
C TRP A 159 -5.17 -14.47 8.20
N VAL A 160 -6.17 -13.69 7.75
CA VAL A 160 -7.45 -13.52 8.47
C VAL A 160 -8.23 -14.84 8.54
N GLU A 161 -8.24 -15.63 7.47
CA GLU A 161 -8.86 -16.96 7.42
C GLU A 161 -8.17 -17.95 8.37
N GLU A 162 -6.84 -17.95 8.39
CA GLU A 162 -6.05 -18.75 9.34
C GLU A 162 -6.34 -18.31 10.78
N ARG A 163 -6.30 -17.01 11.05
CA ARG A 163 -6.61 -16.44 12.38
C ARG A 163 -8.02 -16.80 12.84
N PHE A 164 -9.00 -16.74 11.94
CA PHE A 164 -10.37 -17.16 12.23
C PHE A 164 -10.42 -18.63 12.68
N SER A 165 -9.68 -19.51 11.99
CA SER A 165 -9.60 -20.93 12.35
C SER A 165 -8.94 -21.14 13.72
N GLU A 166 -7.83 -20.46 13.99
CA GLU A 166 -7.13 -20.53 15.29
C GLU A 166 -8.01 -20.07 16.47
N LEU A 167 -8.84 -19.05 16.26
CA LEU A 167 -9.75 -18.54 17.28
C LEU A 167 -10.76 -19.61 17.73
N TRP A 168 -11.26 -20.43 16.80
CA TRP A 168 -12.17 -21.53 17.09
C TRP A 168 -11.45 -22.75 17.71
N ASP A 169 -10.25 -23.08 17.25
CA ASP A 169 -9.44 -24.14 17.85
C ASP A 169 -9.08 -23.82 19.32
N GLY A 170 -8.78 -22.55 19.60
CA GLY A 170 -8.50 -22.07 20.95
C GLY A 170 -9.71 -22.08 21.90
N GLU A 171 -10.93 -22.01 21.38
CA GLU A 171 -12.16 -22.21 22.15
C GLU A 171 -12.41 -23.70 22.43
N ASN A 172 -12.23 -24.55 21.42
CA ASN A 172 -12.45 -26.00 21.53
C ASN A 172 -11.39 -26.70 22.41
N GLY A 173 -10.24 -26.06 22.65
CA GLY A 173 -9.18 -26.53 23.53
C GLY A 173 -9.27 -26.08 24.98
N ARG A 174 -10.33 -25.36 25.39
CA ARG A 174 -10.57 -24.93 26.78
C ARG A 174 -11.50 -25.87 27.55
#